data_AF-A0A3D4AWI0-F1
#
_entry.id   AF-A0A3D4AWI0-F1
#
_cell.length_a   1.000
_cell.length_b   1.000
_cell.length_c   1.000
_cell.angle_alpha   90.00
_cell.angle_beta   90.00
_cell.angle_gamma   90.00
#
_symmetry.space_group_name_H-M   'P 1'
#
loop_
_entity.id
_entity.type
_entity.pdbx_description
1 polymer ?
#
loop_
_entity_poly.entity_id
_entity_poly.type
_entity_poly.pdbx_seq_one_letter_code
_entity_poly.pdbx_strand_id
1 'polypeptide(L)'
;AEDFKPRNRLYVAKQVIAEFIKGRRSDRIGMVVFAGRSFTQCPLTLDYNVLLGLLDEIKIGLIEDGTAIGMGIAGAVNRLP
;
A
#
# COMPACT_ATOMS: atom_id res chain seq x y z
N ALA A 1 19.02 1.20 -14.88
CA ALA A 1 18.44 1.04 -13.54
C ALA A 1 18.27 -0.45 -13.30
N GLU A 2 19.33 -1.10 -12.86
CA GLU A 2 19.38 -2.56 -12.73
C GLU A 2 18.51 -2.99 -11.54
N ASP A 3 17.40 -3.65 -11.86
CA ASP A 3 16.53 -4.30 -10.89
C ASP A 3 17.32 -5.38 -10.16
N PHE A 4 17.62 -5.13 -8.88
CA PHE A 4 18.24 -6.08 -7.96
C PHE A 4 17.40 -7.36 -7.90
N LYS A 5 17.79 -8.39 -8.66
CA LYS A 5 17.30 -9.75 -8.47
C LYS A 5 18.01 -10.38 -7.26
N PRO A 6 17.28 -11.16 -6.44
CA PRO A 6 15.96 -11.74 -6.72
C PRO A 6 14.77 -10.97 -6.11
N ARG A 7 15.01 -9.85 -5.41
CA ARG A 7 13.99 -9.12 -4.63
C ARG A 7 13.80 -7.70 -5.17
N ASN A 8 12.78 -7.51 -5.99
CA ASN A 8 12.41 -6.19 -6.49
C ASN A 8 12.00 -5.23 -5.34
N ARG A 9 12.05 -3.91 -5.58
CA ARG A 9 11.74 -2.89 -4.57
C ARG A 9 10.35 -3.07 -3.93
N LEU A 10 9.36 -3.49 -4.73
CA LEU A 10 8.00 -3.75 -4.24
C LEU A 10 7.98 -4.90 -3.23
N TYR A 11 8.69 -6.00 -3.50
CA TYR A 11 8.78 -7.13 -2.59
C TYR A 11 9.33 -6.69 -1.22
N VAL A 12 10.43 -5.93 -1.21
CA VAL A 12 11.02 -5.42 0.03
C VAL A 12 10.05 -4.48 0.75
N ALA A 13 9.40 -3.57 0.01
CA ALA A 13 8.41 -2.66 0.59
C ALA A 13 7.24 -3.41 1.26
N LYS A 14 6.72 -4.48 0.62
CA LYS A 14 5.67 -5.33 1.20
C LYS A 14 6.11 -5.97 2.52
N GLN A 15 7.35 -6.46 2.61
CA GLN A 15 7.86 -7.03 3.85
C GLN A 15 7.89 -5.99 4.97
N VAL A 16 8.41 -4.80 4.70
CA VAL A 16 8.48 -3.70 5.69
C VAL A 16 7.07 -3.25 6.12
N ILE A 17 6.12 -3.15 5.18
CA ILE A 17 4.73 -2.79 5.50
C ILE A 17 4.06 -3.88 6.34
N ALA A 18 4.29 -5.16 6.02
CA ALA A 18 3.73 -6.27 6.78
C ALA A 18 4.26 -6.30 8.22
N GLU A 19 5.55 -6.02 8.43
CA GLU A 19 6.14 -5.87 9.76
C GLU A 19 5.55 -4.67 10.51
N PHE A 20 5.38 -3.54 9.82
CA PHE A 20 4.75 -2.35 10.40
C PHE A 20 3.33 -2.63 10.90
N ILE A 21 2.49 -3.31 10.09
CA ILE A 21 1.11 -3.66 10.46
C ILE A 21 1.10 -4.62 11.66
N LYS A 22 1.94 -5.67 11.64
CA LYS A 22 2.04 -6.66 12.72
C LYS A 22 2.51 -6.06 14.04
N GLY A 23 3.26 -4.96 14.00
CA GLY A 23 3.70 -4.24 15.20
C GLY A 23 2.60 -3.43 15.90
N ARG A 24 1.40 -3.30 15.31
CA ARG A 24 0.30 -2.51 15.89
C ARG A 24 -0.75 -3.40 16.55
N ARG A 25 -1.34 -2.90 17.64
CA ARG A 25 -2.39 -3.63 18.40
C ARG A 25 -3.73 -2.91 18.44
N SER A 26 -3.77 -1.59 18.31
CA SER A 26 -5.01 -0.80 18.45
C SER A 26 -5.19 0.31 17.41
N ASP A 27 -4.35 0.34 16.37
CA ASP A 27 -4.38 1.40 15.37
C ASP A 27 -5.31 1.01 14.22
N ARG A 28 -6.21 1.91 13.83
CA ARG A 28 -6.94 1.77 12.57
C ARG A 28 -6.00 2.12 11.42
N ILE A 29 -5.79 1.17 10.52
CA ILE A 29 -4.89 1.33 9.37
C ILE A 29 -5.73 1.28 8.09
N GLY A 30 -5.50 2.22 7.19
CA GLY A 30 -6.02 2.21 5.82
C GLY A 30 -4.88 2.06 4.82
N MET A 31 -5.17 1.54 3.64
CA MET A 31 -4.18 1.33 2.59
C MET A 31 -4.62 2.00 1.29
N VAL A 32 -3.78 2.90 0.78
CA VAL A 32 -3.95 3.60 -0.50
C VAL A 32 -2.76 3.25 -1.38
N VAL A 33 -3.04 2.83 -2.60
CA VAL A 33 -2.02 2.49 -3.60
C VAL A 33 -2.06 3.53 -4.70
N PHE A 34 -0.89 3.94 -5.18
CA PHE A 34 -0.80 4.94 -6.24
C PHE A 34 0.34 4.62 -7.23
N ALA A 35 0.11 4.99 -8.50
CA ALA A 35 1.12 5.14 -9.54
C ALA A 35 0.67 6.31 -10.43
N GLY A 36 0.29 6.11 -11.70
CA GLY A 36 -0.32 7.16 -12.54
C GLY A 36 -1.68 7.64 -12.04
N ARG A 37 -2.36 6.84 -11.21
CA ARG A 37 -3.61 7.18 -10.49
C ARG A 37 -3.52 6.67 -9.05
N SER A 38 -4.41 7.12 -8.17
CA SER A 38 -4.55 6.60 -6.80
C SER A 38 -5.88 5.88 -6.61
N PHE A 39 -5.87 4.83 -5.78
CA PHE A 39 -7.10 4.19 -5.31
C PHE A 39 -6.94 3.73 -3.87
N THR A 40 -8.05 3.73 -3.13
CA THR A 40 -8.10 3.15 -1.79
C THR A 40 -8.26 1.64 -1.90
N GLN A 41 -7.22 0.89 -1.55
CA GLN A 41 -7.25 -0.58 -1.53
C GLN A 41 -7.95 -1.10 -0.27
N CYS A 42 -7.81 -0.41 0.86
CA CYS A 42 -8.47 -0.75 2.11
C CYS A 42 -8.88 0.54 2.87
N PRO A 43 -10.16 0.71 3.24
CA PRO A 43 -10.54 1.76 4.18
C PRO A 43 -9.95 1.48 5.58
N LEU A 44 -10.03 2.46 6.49
CA LEU A 44 -9.55 2.31 7.87
C LEU A 44 -10.19 1.10 8.55
N THR A 45 -9.37 0.14 8.97
CA THR A 45 -9.81 -1.07 9.64
C THR A 45 -8.88 -1.46 10.80
N LEU A 46 -9.42 -2.22 11.75
CA LEU A 46 -8.64 -2.95 12.77
C LEU A 46 -8.34 -4.39 12.35
N ASP A 47 -8.91 -4.85 11.23
CA ASP A 47 -8.67 -6.19 10.70
C ASP A 47 -7.34 -6.23 9.94
N TYR A 48 -6.29 -6.57 10.68
CA TYR A 48 -4.94 -6.69 10.13
C TYR A 48 -4.79 -7.87 9.16
N ASN A 49 -5.62 -8.92 9.28
CA ASN A 49 -5.55 -10.06 8.37
C ASN A 49 -6.02 -9.66 6.96
N VAL A 50 -7.10 -8.89 6.90
CA VAL A 50 -7.59 -8.32 5.63
C VAL A 50 -6.55 -7.38 5.01
N LEU A 51 -5.92 -6.52 5.81
CA LEU A 51 -4.85 -5.63 5.34
C LEU A 51 -3.66 -6.41 4.75
N LEU A 52 -3.22 -7.47 5.42
CA LEU A 52 -2.11 -8.31 4.93
C LEU A 52 -2.49 -9.06 3.65
N GLY A 53 -3.71 -9.59 3.55
CA GLY A 53 -4.20 -10.24 2.33
C GLY A 53 -4.22 -9.27 1.14
N LEU A 54 -4.77 -8.06 1.35
CA LEU A 54 -4.81 -7.02 0.32
C LEU A 54 -3.41 -6.53 -0.07
N LEU A 55 -2.45 -6.51 0.87
CA LEU A 55 -1.06 -6.16 0.59
C LEU A 55 -0.39 -7.20 -0.33
N ASP A 56 -0.70 -8.48 -0.16
CA ASP A 56 -0.18 -9.57 -1.00
C ASP A 56 -0.72 -9.51 -2.44
N GLU A 57 -1.94 -9.01 -2.63
CA GLU A 57 -2.56 -8.85 -3.95
C GLU A 57 -1.92 -7.74 -4.82
N ILE A 58 -1.22 -6.78 -4.22
CA ILE A 58 -0.59 -5.66 -4.96
C ILE A 58 0.50 -6.18 -5.90
N LYS A 59 0.40 -5.89 -7.21
CA LYS A 59 1.40 -6.29 -8.20
C LYS A 59 1.84 -5.09 -9.04
N ILE A 60 3.07 -5.14 -9.55
CA ILE A 60 3.56 -4.16 -10.52
C ILE A 60 2.70 -4.29 -11.79
N GLY A 61 2.28 -3.15 -12.37
CA GLY A 61 1.42 -3.11 -13.55
C GLY A 61 -0.09 -3.13 -13.24
N LEU A 62 -0.50 -3.07 -11.97
CA LEU A 62 -1.92 -2.93 -11.60
C LEU A 62 -2.49 -1.53 -11.93
N ILE A 63 -1.62 -0.54 -12.09
CA ILE A 63 -1.96 0.86 -12.39
C ILE A 63 -1.09 1.30 -13.56
N GLU A 64 -1.64 2.13 -14.46
CA GLU A 64 -0.85 2.82 -15.48
C GLU A 64 0.38 3.51 -14.86
N ASP A 65 1.52 3.39 -15.54
CA ASP A 65 2.77 4.00 -15.11
C ASP A 65 2.63 5.53 -15.00
N GLY A 66 3.31 6.08 -14.00
CA GLY A 66 3.24 7.49 -13.64
C GLY A 66 3.37 7.67 -12.12
N THR A 67 3.40 8.93 -11.68
CA THR A 67 3.66 9.27 -10.27
C THR A 67 2.72 10.36 -9.78
N ALA A 68 1.45 10.01 -9.57
CA ALA A 68 0.40 10.89 -9.09
C ALA A 68 0.40 11.01 -7.55
N ILE A 69 1.52 11.45 -6.98
CA ILE A 69 1.71 11.57 -5.52
C ILE A 69 0.62 12.48 -4.90
N GLY A 70 0.26 13.58 -5.55
CA GLY A 70 -0.76 14.51 -5.07
C GLY A 70 -2.15 13.86 -4.93
N MET A 71 -2.55 13.01 -5.89
CA MET A 71 -3.80 12.27 -5.80
C MET A 71 -3.74 11.15 -4.76
N GLY A 72 -2.58 10.53 -4.57
CA GLY A 72 -2.34 9.54 -3.51
C GLY A 72 -2.57 10.12 -2.12
N ILE A 73 -1.97 11.29 -1.84
CA ILE A 73 -2.10 11.96 -0.55
C ILE A 73 -3.52 12.50 -0.36
N ALA A 74 -4.09 13.18 -1.35
CA ALA A 74 -5.46 13.71 -1.26
C ALA A 74 -6.49 12.60 -1.03
N GLY A 75 -6.34 11.45 -1.69
CA GLY A 75 -7.18 10.27 -1.48
C GLY A 75 -7.06 9.68 -0.08
N ALA A 76 -5.86 9.69 0.50
CA ALA A 76 -5.64 9.24 1.88
C ALA A 76 -6.29 10.18 2.90
N VAL A 77 -6.10 11.49 2.74
CA VAL A 77 -6.65 12.51 3.65
C VAL A 77 -8.17 12.54 3.61
N ASN A 78 -8.78 12.47 2.42
CA ASN A 78 -10.24 12.44 2.26
C ASN A 78 -10.91 11.20 2.87
N ARG A 79 -10.14 10.19 3.30
CA ARG A 79 -10.64 8.96 3.91
C ARG A 79 -10.43 8.90 5.43
N LEU A 80 -9.83 9.93 6.02
CA LEU A 80 -9.77 10.12 7.46
C LEU A 80 -11.08 10.82 7.89
N PRO A 81 -11.88 10.24 8.80
CA PRO A 81 -13.03 10.93 9.38
C PRO A 81 -12.61 12.05 10.35
#